data_AF-A0A9E4HXT0-F1
#
_entry.id   AF-A0A9E4HXT0-F1
#
_cell.length_a   1.000
_cell.length_b   1.000
_cell.length_c   1.000
_cell.angle_alpha   90.00
_cell.angle_beta   90.00
_cell.angle_gamma   90.00
#
_symmetry.space_group_name_H-M   'P 1'
#
loop_
_entity.id
_entity.type
_entity.pdbx_description
1 polymer ?
#
loop_
_entity_poly.entity_id
_entity_poly.type
_entity_poly.pdbx_seq_one_letter_code
_entity_poly.pdbx_strand_id
1 'polypeptide(L)'
;GVEAKRMVGRTPAHIEAIHPLRDGVIADFEIAEEMIKYFIRKVNRRIFFSRPEVIICVPSGSTPVERRAIEEAGLRAGARKVGLIEEPMAAAIGAGLPVTEPSGSLVVDVGGGTTEVGVLSLGGIVYSRSLRVCGHHMDEATIRHIRNTFNLLIGESSAESLKQTVGSAALPEDGDGPTIAIKGRDLLNGVPKEIIISQRQVAEGLIEPVGQIVEMVKTTLEQTAPELAADIVDTGIFLTGGGAMLHRLDEVLRKATGLPVTIADDPLTCVVQGTGRVLEEPRTLKQVLDGNLG
;
A
#
# COMPACT_ATOMS: atom_id res chain seq x y z
N GLY A 1 11.17 -9.56 7.03
CA GLY A 1 10.60 -9.33 8.38
C GLY A 1 11.29 -8.16 9.08
N VAL A 2 10.90 -7.78 10.30
CA VAL A 2 11.43 -6.59 11.01
C VAL A 2 12.95 -6.60 11.16
N GLU A 3 13.53 -7.75 11.49
CA GLU A 3 14.98 -7.90 11.64
C GLU A 3 15.70 -7.67 10.30
N ALA A 4 15.20 -8.26 9.21
CA ALA A 4 15.74 -8.04 7.87
C ALA A 4 15.59 -6.56 7.42
N LYS A 5 14.46 -5.90 7.71
CA LYS A 5 14.25 -4.48 7.39
C LYS A 5 15.30 -3.59 8.08
N ARG A 6 15.72 -3.91 9.31
CA ARG A 6 16.79 -3.18 10.02
C ARG A 6 18.17 -3.31 9.39
N MET A 7 18.37 -4.31 8.53
CA MET A 7 19.63 -4.56 7.82
C MET A 7 19.74 -3.81 6.49
N VAL A 8 18.63 -3.32 5.93
CA VAL A 8 18.61 -2.61 4.63
C VAL A 8 19.57 -1.41 4.65
N GLY A 9 20.46 -1.37 3.66
CA GLY A 9 21.51 -0.34 3.56
C GLY A 9 22.64 -0.44 4.59
N ARG A 10 22.68 -1.51 5.40
CA ARG A 10 23.66 -1.74 6.48
C ARG A 10 24.33 -3.12 6.40
N THR A 11 24.13 -3.88 5.32
CA THR A 11 24.66 -5.23 5.20
C THR A 11 26.16 -5.25 4.87
N PRO A 12 26.96 -6.16 5.46
CA PRO A 12 28.29 -6.48 4.95
C PRO A 12 28.21 -7.21 3.61
N ALA A 13 29.32 -7.29 2.86
CA ALA A 13 29.35 -7.83 1.49
C ALA A 13 28.83 -9.29 1.32
N HIS A 14 28.75 -10.07 2.40
CA HIS A 14 28.27 -11.46 2.38
C HIS A 14 26.81 -11.60 2.83
N ILE A 15 26.11 -10.49 3.11
CA ILE A 15 24.70 -10.47 3.49
C ILE A 15 23.97 -9.54 2.52
N GLU A 16 22.83 -9.99 2.04
CA GLU A 16 21.94 -9.20 1.21
C GLU A 16 20.54 -9.16 1.85
N ALA A 17 19.95 -7.96 1.93
CA ALA A 17 18.58 -7.78 2.38
C ALA A 17 17.70 -7.57 1.14
N ILE A 18 16.83 -8.55 0.86
CA ILE A 18 16.03 -8.59 -0.37
C ILE A 18 14.55 -8.38 -0.03
N HIS A 19 13.87 -7.59 -0.86
CA HIS A 19 12.41 -7.46 -0.88
C HIS A 19 11.86 -8.32 -2.02
N PRO A 20 11.36 -9.55 -1.74
CA PRO A 20 10.95 -10.48 -2.80
C PRO A 20 9.62 -10.10 -3.46
N LEU A 21 8.86 -9.20 -2.83
CA LEU A 21 7.66 -8.60 -3.38
C LEU A 21 7.97 -7.15 -3.75
N ARG A 22 7.71 -6.77 -5.00
CA ARG A 22 7.92 -5.41 -5.50
C ARG A 22 6.73 -5.02 -6.36
N ASP A 23 6.22 -3.81 -6.16
CA ASP A 23 5.10 -3.26 -6.94
C ASP A 23 3.88 -4.19 -7.05
N GLY A 24 3.57 -4.90 -5.95
CA GLY A 24 2.44 -5.83 -5.87
C GLY A 24 2.69 -7.20 -6.53
N VAL A 25 3.89 -7.46 -7.06
CA VAL A 25 4.23 -8.70 -7.77
C VAL A 25 5.37 -9.45 -7.12
N ILE A 26 5.45 -10.77 -7.37
CA ILE A 26 6.59 -11.60 -6.94
C ILE A 26 7.77 -11.31 -7.87
N ALA A 27 8.79 -10.64 -7.33
CA ALA A 27 10.03 -10.35 -8.05
C ALA A 27 11.01 -11.52 -8.00
N ASP A 28 11.02 -12.26 -6.89
CA ASP A 28 11.81 -13.48 -6.73
C ASP A 28 10.94 -14.56 -6.07
N PHE A 29 10.66 -15.62 -6.83
CA PHE A 29 9.75 -16.69 -6.41
C PHE A 29 10.30 -17.51 -5.25
N GLU A 30 11.58 -17.88 -5.29
CA GLU A 30 12.19 -18.74 -4.26
C GLU A 30 12.27 -18.00 -2.92
N ILE A 31 12.66 -16.73 -2.95
CA ILE A 31 12.73 -15.90 -1.75
C ILE A 31 11.33 -15.56 -1.23
N ALA A 32 10.34 -15.31 -2.11
CA ALA A 32 8.96 -15.09 -1.72
C ALA A 32 8.36 -16.34 -1.03
N GLU A 33 8.60 -17.53 -1.57
CA GLU A 33 8.16 -18.80 -0.98
C GLU A 33 8.73 -18.96 0.45
N GLU A 34 10.04 -18.79 0.62
CA GLU A 34 10.67 -18.90 1.94
C GLU A 34 10.19 -17.83 2.92
N MET A 35 9.89 -16.61 2.43
CA MET A 35 9.28 -15.56 3.24
C MET A 35 7.88 -15.95 3.72
N ILE A 36 7.01 -16.43 2.83
CA ILE A 36 5.64 -16.85 3.17
C ILE A 36 5.69 -18.02 4.16
N LYS A 37 6.53 -19.02 3.87
CA LYS A 37 6.75 -20.20 4.72
C LYS A 37 7.22 -19.82 6.12
N TYR A 38 8.14 -18.86 6.23
CA TYR A 38 8.57 -18.32 7.53
C TYR A 38 7.39 -17.72 8.31
N PHE A 39 6.57 -16.88 7.67
CA PHE A 39 5.45 -16.21 8.34
C PHE A 39 4.34 -17.21 8.75
N ILE A 40 3.98 -18.17 7.91
CA ILE A 40 3.03 -19.24 8.25
C ILE A 40 3.54 -20.05 9.45
N ARG A 41 4.81 -20.48 9.42
CA ARG A 41 5.41 -21.25 10.54
C ARG A 41 5.51 -20.45 11.83
N LYS A 42 5.77 -19.14 11.73
CA LYS A 42 5.89 -18.26 12.89
C LYS A 42 4.59 -18.21 13.70
N VAL A 43 3.43 -18.23 13.03
CA VAL A 43 2.12 -18.19 13.69
C VAL A 43 1.57 -19.59 14.00
N ASN A 44 1.91 -20.62 13.20
CA ASN A 44 1.38 -21.98 13.35
C ASN A 44 2.19 -22.90 14.31
N ARG A 45 2.78 -22.34 15.38
CA ARG A 45 3.74 -23.04 16.25
C ARG A 45 3.19 -24.25 17.02
N ARG A 46 1.87 -24.37 17.18
CA ARG A 46 1.24 -25.41 18.02
C ARG A 46 0.72 -26.62 17.25
N ILE A 47 0.69 -26.56 15.92
CA ILE A 47 0.09 -27.62 15.10
C ILE A 47 1.08 -28.07 14.04
N PHE A 48 2.12 -28.79 14.49
CA PHE A 48 3.22 -29.31 13.67
C PHE A 48 2.79 -30.11 12.42
N PHE A 49 1.53 -30.55 12.36
CA PHE A 49 0.96 -31.37 11.28
C PHE A 49 -0.27 -30.76 10.60
N SER A 50 -0.72 -29.54 10.94
CA SER A 50 -1.84 -28.93 10.19
C SER A 50 -1.34 -28.18 8.97
N ARG A 51 -2.01 -28.42 7.85
CA ARG A 51 -1.92 -27.60 6.65
C ARG A 51 -3.10 -26.63 6.69
N PRO A 52 -2.87 -25.33 6.96
CA PRO A 52 -3.96 -24.37 7.09
C PRO A 52 -4.57 -24.04 5.72
N GLU A 53 -5.80 -23.55 5.73
CA GLU A 53 -6.34 -22.78 4.60
C GLU A 53 -5.82 -21.35 4.73
N VAL A 54 -5.39 -20.78 3.62
CA VAL A 54 -4.80 -19.44 3.57
C VAL A 54 -5.55 -18.62 2.53
N ILE A 55 -5.85 -17.37 2.85
CA ILE A 55 -6.30 -16.39 1.87
C ILE A 55 -5.16 -15.39 1.70
N ILE A 56 -4.77 -15.11 0.46
CA ILE A 56 -3.73 -14.15 0.13
C ILE A 56 -4.36 -13.01 -0.66
N CYS A 57 -4.12 -11.79 -0.18
CA CYS A 57 -4.51 -10.59 -0.87
C CYS A 57 -3.61 -10.33 -2.09
N VAL A 58 -4.19 -9.95 -3.22
CA VAL A 58 -3.47 -9.64 -4.47
C VAL A 58 -3.94 -8.31 -5.06
N PRO A 59 -3.07 -7.54 -5.73
CA PRO A 59 -3.48 -6.35 -6.46
C PRO A 59 -4.60 -6.64 -7.46
N SER A 60 -5.51 -5.68 -7.66
CA SER A 60 -6.59 -5.85 -8.64
C SER A 60 -6.05 -6.01 -10.07
N GLY A 61 -4.91 -5.39 -10.36
CA GLY A 61 -4.22 -5.46 -11.65
C GLY A 61 -3.34 -6.69 -11.86
N SER A 62 -3.31 -7.65 -10.94
CA SER A 62 -2.45 -8.84 -11.09
C SER A 62 -2.88 -9.70 -12.29
N THR A 63 -1.90 -10.02 -13.14
CA THR A 63 -2.07 -10.91 -14.28
C THR A 63 -2.39 -12.34 -13.83
N PRO A 64 -3.00 -13.19 -14.67
CA PRO A 64 -3.23 -14.59 -14.34
C PRO A 64 -1.95 -15.37 -13.96
N VAL A 65 -0.81 -14.98 -14.53
CA VAL A 65 0.50 -15.59 -14.23
C VAL A 65 0.96 -15.21 -12.82
N GLU A 66 0.84 -13.92 -12.44
CA GLU A 66 1.19 -13.46 -11.10
C GLU A 66 0.28 -14.06 -10.02
N ARG A 67 -1.04 -14.10 -10.28
CA ARG A 67 -2.02 -14.75 -9.39
C ARG A 67 -1.69 -16.21 -9.14
N ARG A 68 -1.38 -16.96 -10.21
CA ARG A 68 -0.96 -18.35 -10.11
C ARG A 68 0.35 -18.52 -9.34
N ALA A 69 1.32 -17.64 -9.55
CA ALA A 69 2.59 -17.68 -8.82
C ALA A 69 2.37 -17.48 -7.31
N ILE A 70 1.49 -16.56 -6.92
CA ILE A 70 1.13 -16.33 -5.51
C ILE A 70 0.43 -17.55 -4.91
N GLU A 71 -0.51 -18.15 -5.64
CA GLU A 71 -1.19 -19.38 -5.22
C GLU A 71 -0.21 -20.54 -5.02
N GLU A 72 0.67 -20.78 -6.00
CA GLU A 72 1.70 -21.83 -5.92
C GLU A 72 2.68 -21.60 -4.77
N ALA A 73 3.11 -20.36 -4.54
CA ALA A 73 3.98 -20.01 -3.41
C ALA A 73 3.30 -20.30 -2.07
N GLY A 74 2.02 -19.98 -1.91
CA GLY A 74 1.25 -20.30 -0.70
C GLY A 74 1.11 -21.81 -0.46
N LEU A 75 0.85 -22.58 -1.52
CA LEU A 75 0.75 -24.04 -1.45
C LEU A 75 2.09 -24.70 -1.06
N ARG A 76 3.18 -24.27 -1.69
CA ARG A 76 4.54 -24.76 -1.38
C ARG A 76 5.02 -24.34 0.01
N ALA A 77 4.58 -23.17 0.48
CA ALA A 77 4.82 -22.71 1.85
C ALA A 77 4.11 -23.55 2.93
N GLY A 78 3.22 -24.48 2.53
CA GLY A 78 2.62 -25.48 3.42
C GLY A 78 1.10 -25.37 3.58
N ALA A 79 0.45 -24.46 2.87
CA ALA A 79 -1.01 -24.37 2.87
C ALA A 79 -1.66 -25.65 2.30
N ARG A 80 -2.89 -25.94 2.76
CA ARG A 80 -3.75 -26.98 2.20
C ARG A 80 -4.50 -26.48 0.97
N LYS A 81 -5.05 -25.28 1.09
CA LYS A 81 -5.74 -24.52 0.04
C LYS A 81 -5.30 -23.08 0.15
N VAL A 82 -5.25 -22.41 -1.00
CA VAL A 82 -5.00 -20.98 -1.09
C VAL A 82 -6.18 -20.36 -1.83
N GLY A 83 -6.82 -19.37 -1.22
CA GLY A 83 -7.78 -18.48 -1.89
C GLY A 83 -7.12 -17.14 -2.16
N LEU A 84 -7.53 -16.46 -3.23
CA LEU A 84 -7.09 -15.10 -3.51
C LEU A 84 -8.25 -14.12 -3.29
N ILE A 85 -7.91 -12.92 -2.82
CA ILE A 85 -8.84 -11.79 -2.71
C ILE A 85 -8.18 -10.55 -3.27
N GLU A 86 -8.92 -9.75 -4.02
CA GLU A 86 -8.45 -8.46 -4.49
C GLU A 86 -8.26 -7.47 -3.34
N GLU A 87 -7.16 -6.74 -3.38
CA GLU A 87 -6.78 -5.71 -2.43
C GLU A 87 -7.85 -4.62 -2.21
N PRO A 88 -8.45 -3.99 -3.23
CA PRO A 88 -9.54 -3.04 -3.00
C PRO A 88 -10.76 -3.68 -2.29
N MET A 89 -11.09 -4.94 -2.57
CA MET A 89 -12.18 -5.62 -1.88
C MET A 89 -11.83 -5.89 -0.41
N ALA A 90 -10.64 -6.43 -0.15
CA ALA A 90 -10.15 -6.67 1.21
C ALA A 90 -10.05 -5.37 2.02
N ALA A 91 -9.52 -4.29 1.43
CA ALA A 91 -9.43 -2.98 2.04
C ALA A 91 -10.80 -2.43 2.43
N ALA A 92 -11.79 -2.51 1.53
CA ALA A 92 -13.14 -2.03 1.80
C ALA A 92 -13.86 -2.81 2.90
N ILE A 93 -13.76 -4.14 2.90
CA ILE A 93 -14.31 -4.98 3.98
C ILE A 93 -13.66 -4.63 5.33
N GLY A 94 -12.35 -4.41 5.33
CA GLY A 94 -11.61 -3.97 6.52
C GLY A 94 -12.00 -2.59 7.02
N ALA A 95 -12.27 -1.67 6.10
CA ALA A 95 -12.75 -0.32 6.40
C ALA A 95 -14.24 -0.27 6.79
N GLY A 96 -14.93 -1.41 6.79
CA GLY A 96 -16.34 -1.49 7.19
C GLY A 96 -17.34 -1.00 6.14
N LEU A 97 -16.93 -0.92 4.86
CA LEU A 97 -17.82 -0.51 3.77
C LEU A 97 -18.91 -1.55 3.47
N PRO A 98 -20.11 -1.11 3.06
CA PRO A 98 -21.23 -1.99 2.74
C PRO A 98 -21.05 -2.66 1.36
N VAL A 99 -19.96 -3.39 1.15
CA VAL A 99 -19.57 -3.92 -0.18
C VAL A 99 -20.56 -4.89 -0.79
N THR A 100 -21.48 -5.47 0.00
CA THR A 100 -22.51 -6.41 -0.46
C THR A 100 -23.84 -5.74 -0.78
N GLU A 101 -24.00 -4.46 -0.45
CA GLU A 101 -25.23 -3.70 -0.72
C GLU A 101 -25.27 -3.19 -2.17
N PRO A 102 -26.48 -2.95 -2.74
CA PRO A 102 -26.65 -2.36 -4.06
C PRO A 102 -26.37 -0.84 -4.06
N SER A 103 -25.25 -0.44 -3.46
CA SER A 103 -24.76 0.94 -3.39
C SER A 103 -23.29 1.00 -3.80
N GLY A 104 -22.88 2.07 -4.48
CA GLY A 104 -21.49 2.32 -4.82
C GLY A 104 -20.63 2.68 -3.61
N SER A 105 -19.53 1.97 -3.42
CA SER A 105 -18.49 2.29 -2.43
C SER A 105 -17.15 2.52 -3.12
N LEU A 106 -16.50 3.66 -2.87
CA LEU A 106 -15.18 3.97 -3.41
C LEU A 106 -14.10 3.88 -2.33
N VAL A 107 -13.16 2.96 -2.54
CA VAL A 107 -11.97 2.79 -1.69
C VAL A 107 -10.70 3.14 -2.46
N VAL A 108 -9.77 3.79 -1.77
CA VAL A 108 -8.42 4.12 -2.26
C VAL A 108 -7.43 3.57 -1.24
N ASP A 109 -6.70 2.52 -1.60
CA ASP A 109 -5.69 1.90 -0.75
C ASP A 109 -4.30 2.31 -1.19
N VAL A 110 -3.59 3.10 -0.38
CA VAL A 110 -2.22 3.55 -0.68
C VAL A 110 -1.23 2.68 0.10
N GLY A 111 -0.77 1.61 -0.54
CA GLY A 111 0.14 0.63 0.04
C GLY A 111 1.62 1.03 -0.05
N GLY A 112 2.48 0.06 0.24
CA GLY A 112 3.93 0.20 0.11
C GLY A 112 4.43 0.02 -1.33
N GLY A 113 3.79 -0.85 -2.11
CA GLY A 113 4.18 -1.18 -3.49
C GLY A 113 3.21 -0.70 -4.57
N THR A 114 1.93 -0.56 -4.24
CA THR A 114 0.88 -0.13 -5.16
C THR A 114 -0.05 0.87 -4.48
N THR A 115 -0.76 1.64 -5.29
CA THR A 115 -2.02 2.27 -4.90
C THR A 115 -3.12 1.57 -5.67
N GLU A 116 -4.15 1.12 -4.96
CA GLU A 116 -5.34 0.48 -5.54
C GLU A 116 -6.54 1.41 -5.38
N VAL A 117 -7.33 1.55 -6.44
CA VAL A 117 -8.61 2.27 -6.38
C VAL A 117 -9.69 1.29 -6.83
N GLY A 118 -10.75 1.16 -6.05
CA GLY A 118 -11.85 0.24 -6.34
C GLY A 118 -13.22 0.87 -6.10
N VAL A 119 -14.12 0.69 -7.07
CA VAL A 119 -15.55 0.95 -6.94
C VAL A 119 -16.25 -0.39 -6.77
N LEU A 120 -16.96 -0.56 -5.66
CA LEU A 120 -17.55 -1.81 -5.23
C LEU A 120 -19.07 -1.69 -5.13
N SER A 121 -19.76 -2.78 -5.45
CA SER A 121 -21.21 -2.94 -5.22
C SER A 121 -21.60 -4.41 -5.32
N LEU A 122 -22.64 -4.85 -4.62
CA LEU A 122 -23.20 -6.21 -4.72
C LEU A 122 -22.19 -7.36 -4.55
N GLY A 123 -21.15 -7.13 -3.74
CA GLY A 123 -20.07 -8.08 -3.47
C GLY A 123 -19.07 -8.23 -4.62
N GLY A 124 -19.15 -7.37 -5.63
CA GLY A 124 -18.24 -7.36 -6.78
C GLY A 124 -17.46 -6.06 -6.90
N ILE A 125 -16.35 -6.14 -7.63
CA ILE A 125 -15.62 -4.97 -8.10
C ILE A 125 -16.25 -4.52 -9.41
N VAL A 126 -16.86 -3.35 -9.43
CA VAL A 126 -17.45 -2.77 -10.64
C VAL A 126 -16.36 -2.16 -11.52
N TYR A 127 -15.43 -1.46 -10.89
CA TYR A 127 -14.27 -0.87 -11.56
C TYR A 127 -13.10 -0.84 -10.60
N SER A 128 -11.90 -1.18 -11.08
CA SER A 128 -10.68 -1.03 -10.30
C SER A 128 -9.51 -0.61 -11.17
N ARG A 129 -8.58 0.08 -10.55
CA ARG A 129 -7.26 0.34 -11.11
C ARG A 129 -6.19 0.06 -10.06
N SER A 130 -5.02 -0.32 -10.57
CA SER A 130 -3.78 -0.44 -9.81
C SER A 130 -2.75 0.51 -10.41
N LEU A 131 -2.04 1.23 -9.55
CA LEU A 131 -0.94 2.12 -9.94
C LEU A 131 0.31 1.75 -9.13
N ARG A 132 1.45 1.62 -9.81
CA ARG A 132 2.77 1.42 -9.19
C ARG A 132 3.35 2.75 -8.72
N VAL A 133 2.58 3.49 -7.94
CA VAL A 133 2.98 4.73 -7.25
C VAL A 133 2.36 4.66 -5.87
N CYS A 134 3.18 4.76 -4.84
CA CYS A 134 2.84 4.28 -3.49
C CYS A 134 3.88 4.79 -2.49
N GLY A 135 3.87 4.23 -1.27
CA GLY A 135 4.83 4.56 -0.21
C GLY A 135 6.29 4.50 -0.64
N HIS A 136 6.76 3.44 -1.31
CA HIS A 136 8.18 3.34 -1.72
C HIS A 136 8.56 4.37 -2.79
N HIS A 137 7.65 4.67 -3.72
CA HIS A 137 7.90 5.69 -4.75
C HIS A 137 8.01 7.09 -4.14
N MET A 138 7.25 7.38 -3.08
CA MET A 138 7.41 8.61 -2.29
C MET A 138 8.78 8.68 -1.59
N ASP A 139 9.30 7.55 -1.11
CA ASP A 139 10.64 7.49 -0.52
C ASP A 139 11.71 7.75 -1.58
N GLU A 140 11.61 7.11 -2.76
CA GLU A 140 12.51 7.35 -3.89
C GLU A 140 12.47 8.82 -4.36
N ALA A 141 11.29 9.42 -4.43
CA ALA A 141 11.11 10.82 -4.79
C ALA A 141 11.76 11.74 -3.76
N THR A 142 11.63 11.42 -2.46
CA THR A 142 12.29 12.15 -1.36
C THR A 142 13.82 12.04 -1.45
N ILE A 143 14.37 10.84 -1.70
CA ILE A 143 15.82 10.64 -1.91
C ILE A 143 16.31 11.46 -3.10
N ARG A 144 15.58 11.43 -4.21
CA ARG A 144 15.93 12.13 -5.44
C ARG A 144 15.91 13.65 -5.23
N HIS A 145 14.87 14.16 -4.58
CA HIS A 145 14.77 15.58 -4.25
C HIS A 145 15.94 16.02 -3.37
N ILE A 146 16.25 15.28 -2.30
CA ILE A 146 17.33 15.64 -1.38
C ILE A 146 18.70 15.60 -2.05
N ARG A 147 18.92 14.58 -2.89
CA ARG A 147 20.13 14.46 -3.72
C ARG A 147 20.33 15.69 -4.60
N ASN A 148 19.28 16.10 -5.31
CA ASN A 148 19.38 17.16 -6.32
C ASN A 148 19.43 18.56 -5.69
N THR A 149 18.70 18.79 -4.60
CA THR A 149 18.59 20.11 -3.97
C THR A 149 19.76 20.39 -3.00
N PHE A 150 20.23 19.38 -2.26
CA PHE A 150 21.21 19.57 -1.17
C PHE A 150 22.55 18.88 -1.42
N ASN A 151 22.73 18.17 -2.55
CA ASN A 151 23.89 17.31 -2.81
C ASN A 151 24.14 16.30 -1.69
N LEU A 152 23.07 15.80 -1.06
CA LEU A 152 23.15 14.85 0.06
C LEU A 152 22.55 13.50 -0.37
N LEU A 153 23.33 12.43 -0.20
CA LEU A 153 22.83 11.07 -0.39
C LEU A 153 22.32 10.51 0.95
N ILE A 154 21.04 10.13 0.96
CA ILE A 154 20.39 9.45 2.08
C ILE A 154 19.92 8.05 1.65
N GLY A 155 19.75 7.15 2.62
CA GLY A 155 19.19 5.82 2.40
C GLY A 155 17.67 5.78 2.51
N GLU A 156 17.08 4.67 2.07
CA GLU A 156 15.63 4.42 2.08
C GLU A 156 15.00 4.60 3.47
N SER A 157 15.60 4.04 4.53
CA SER A 157 15.06 4.19 5.89
C SER A 157 15.06 5.65 6.37
N SER A 158 16.01 6.46 5.93
CA SER A 158 16.03 7.89 6.27
C SER A 158 14.96 8.65 5.50
N ALA A 159 14.72 8.29 4.24
CA ALA A 159 13.64 8.87 3.43
C ALA A 159 12.25 8.50 3.97
N GLU A 160 12.04 7.23 4.32
CA GLU A 160 10.80 6.76 4.97
C GLU A 160 10.56 7.51 6.29
N SER A 161 11.61 7.70 7.10
CA SER A 161 11.51 8.48 8.33
C SER A 161 11.17 9.95 8.07
N LEU A 162 11.71 10.58 7.03
CA LEU A 162 11.33 11.95 6.67
C LEU A 162 9.86 12.02 6.25
N LYS A 163 9.44 11.10 5.37
CA LYS A 163 8.06 10.99 4.91
C LYS A 163 7.08 10.85 6.08
N GLN A 164 7.40 10.01 7.07
CA GLN A 164 6.55 9.79 8.24
C GLN A 164 6.53 10.96 9.24
N THR A 165 7.63 11.73 9.33
CA THR A 165 7.77 12.78 10.36
C THR A 165 7.37 14.17 9.88
N VAL A 166 7.72 14.52 8.65
CA VAL A 166 7.51 15.86 8.07
C VAL A 166 6.98 15.81 6.63
N GLY A 167 6.66 14.62 6.10
CA GLY A 167 6.07 14.48 4.78
C GLY A 167 4.63 14.99 4.74
N SER A 168 4.29 15.70 3.67
CA SER A 168 2.92 16.17 3.43
C SER A 168 2.58 16.13 1.94
N ALA A 169 1.32 15.82 1.65
CA ALA A 169 0.76 15.82 0.30
C ALA A 169 0.55 17.23 -0.26
N ALA A 170 0.56 18.26 0.59
CA ALA A 170 0.40 19.66 0.21
C ALA A 170 1.50 20.53 0.79
N LEU A 171 1.86 21.59 0.07
CA LEU A 171 2.73 22.63 0.60
C LEU A 171 2.08 23.28 1.84
N PRO A 172 2.86 23.63 2.89
CA PRO A 172 2.37 24.47 3.97
C PRO A 172 1.78 25.77 3.43
N GLU A 173 0.69 26.24 4.04
CA GLU A 173 0.02 27.49 3.63
C GLU A 173 0.91 28.70 3.92
N ASP A 174 1.57 28.71 5.07
CA ASP A 174 2.50 29.75 5.49
C ASP A 174 3.89 29.19 5.85
N GLY A 175 4.94 29.92 5.46
CA GLY A 175 6.33 29.60 5.81
C GLY A 175 6.81 28.24 5.28
N ASP A 176 7.72 27.59 6.01
CA ASP A 176 8.34 26.32 5.59
C ASP A 176 7.81 25.09 6.35
N GLY A 177 6.94 25.29 7.33
CA GLY A 177 6.46 24.24 8.24
C GLY A 177 7.54 23.72 9.21
N PRO A 178 7.28 22.59 9.90
CA PRO A 178 8.23 21.94 10.79
C PRO A 178 9.54 21.58 10.08
N THR A 179 10.64 21.56 10.84
CA THR A 179 11.97 21.20 10.33
C THR A 179 12.56 20.03 11.11
N ILE A 180 13.39 19.22 10.46
CA ILE A 180 14.10 18.10 11.06
C ILE A 180 15.54 18.02 10.54
N ALA A 181 16.47 17.58 11.40
CA ALA A 181 17.84 17.30 11.00
C ALA A 181 17.95 15.90 10.38
N ILE A 182 18.60 15.81 9.23
CA ILE A 182 18.91 14.54 8.57
C ILE A 182 20.40 14.41 8.26
N LYS A 183 20.91 13.20 8.41
CA LYS A 183 22.28 12.82 8.12
C LYS A 183 22.36 12.01 6.84
N GLY A 184 23.38 12.28 6.04
CA GLY A 184 23.68 11.55 4.82
C GLY A 184 25.14 11.69 4.43
N ARG A 185 25.47 11.25 3.22
CA ARG A 185 26.80 11.42 2.62
C ARG A 185 26.77 12.60 1.66
N ASP A 186 27.62 13.60 1.89
CA ASP A 186 27.81 14.71 0.96
C ASP A 186 28.38 14.16 -0.36
N LEU A 187 27.75 14.50 -1.48
CA LEU A 187 28.14 14.02 -2.80
C LEU A 187 29.32 14.76 -3.41
N LEU A 188 29.65 15.94 -2.90
CA LEU A 188 30.81 16.72 -3.34
C LEU A 188 32.10 16.19 -2.73
N ASN A 189 32.08 15.96 -1.42
CA ASN A 189 33.28 15.62 -0.64
C ASN A 189 33.30 14.16 -0.15
N GLY A 190 32.20 13.42 -0.28
CA GLY A 190 32.09 12.02 0.13
C GLY A 190 31.98 11.78 1.64
N VAL A 191 31.94 12.83 2.46
CA VAL A 191 31.94 12.75 3.92
C VAL A 191 30.54 12.80 4.53
N PRO A 192 30.32 12.26 5.74
CA PRO A 192 29.07 12.43 6.46
C PRO A 192 28.75 13.91 6.70
N LYS A 193 27.50 14.31 6.43
CA LYS A 193 27.00 15.67 6.61
C LYS A 193 25.60 15.64 7.19
N GLU A 194 25.30 16.63 8.02
CA GLU A 194 23.97 16.89 8.57
C GLU A 194 23.42 18.17 7.93
N ILE A 195 22.14 18.14 7.57
CA ILE A 195 21.40 19.31 7.07
C ILE A 195 20.05 19.40 7.80
N ILE A 196 19.47 20.60 7.84
CA ILE A 196 18.10 20.81 8.31
C ILE A 196 17.20 20.86 7.07
N ILE A 197 16.13 20.06 7.09
CA ILE A 197 15.11 20.00 6.03
C ILE A 197 13.76 20.42 6.61
N SER A 198 12.99 21.18 5.85
CA SER A 198 11.63 21.59 6.19
C SER A 198 10.54 20.70 5.56
N GLN A 199 9.33 20.74 6.14
CA GLN A 199 8.14 20.11 5.56
C GLN A 199 7.88 20.58 4.13
N ARG A 200 8.08 21.88 3.83
CA ARG A 200 7.97 22.41 2.47
C ARG A 200 8.88 21.67 1.48
N GLN A 201 10.15 21.51 1.82
CA GLN A 201 11.14 20.84 0.95
C GLN A 201 10.81 19.36 0.74
N VAL A 202 10.31 18.66 1.77
CA VAL A 202 9.84 17.27 1.61
C VAL A 202 8.59 17.23 0.73
N ALA A 203 7.61 18.10 0.96
CA ALA A 203 6.39 18.18 0.18
C ALA A 203 6.66 18.48 -1.30
N GLU A 204 7.64 19.34 -1.63
CA GLU A 204 8.08 19.60 -3.00
C GLU A 204 8.56 18.33 -3.72
N GLY A 205 9.28 17.45 -3.02
CA GLY A 205 9.69 16.15 -3.55
C GLY A 205 8.51 15.18 -3.76
N LEU A 206 7.39 15.38 -3.08
CA LEU A 206 6.22 14.51 -3.12
C LEU A 206 5.13 14.96 -4.11
N ILE A 207 5.26 16.13 -4.73
CA ILE A 207 4.26 16.69 -5.66
C ILE A 207 3.92 15.69 -6.78
N GLU A 208 4.93 15.12 -7.44
CA GLU A 208 4.75 14.19 -8.55
C GLU A 208 4.00 12.91 -8.12
N PRO A 209 4.49 12.11 -7.15
CA PRO A 209 3.81 10.87 -6.77
C PRO A 209 2.40 11.10 -6.19
N VAL A 210 2.20 12.18 -5.43
CA VAL A 210 0.86 12.55 -4.93
C VAL A 210 -0.07 12.93 -6.07
N GLY A 211 0.41 13.73 -7.03
CA GLY A 211 -0.37 14.10 -8.21
C GLY A 211 -0.81 12.89 -9.04
N GLN A 212 0.04 11.87 -9.17
CA GLN A 212 -0.31 10.62 -9.86
C GLN A 212 -1.42 9.84 -9.15
N ILE A 213 -1.39 9.77 -7.81
CA ILE A 213 -2.47 9.15 -7.02
C ILE A 213 -3.79 9.91 -7.20
N VAL A 214 -3.75 11.25 -7.12
CA VAL A 214 -4.93 12.10 -7.32
C VAL A 214 -5.53 11.89 -8.71
N GLU A 215 -4.70 11.83 -9.74
CA GLU A 215 -5.16 11.63 -11.12
C GLU A 215 -5.77 10.23 -11.34
N MET A 216 -5.22 9.21 -10.69
CA MET A 216 -5.81 7.86 -10.69
C MET A 216 -7.21 7.85 -10.08
N VAL A 217 -7.42 8.55 -8.96
CA VAL A 217 -8.74 8.66 -8.32
C VAL A 217 -9.72 9.41 -9.21
N LYS A 218 -9.32 10.55 -9.79
CA LYS A 218 -10.14 11.32 -10.74
C LYS A 218 -10.58 10.49 -11.94
N THR A 219 -9.62 9.84 -12.61
CA THR A 219 -9.92 9.01 -13.78
C THR A 219 -10.80 7.81 -13.44
N THR A 220 -10.71 7.28 -12.22
CA THR A 220 -11.62 6.22 -11.74
C THR A 220 -13.05 6.74 -11.61
N LEU A 221 -13.24 7.92 -11.01
CA LEU A 221 -14.55 8.55 -10.92
C LEU A 221 -15.16 8.83 -12.30
N GLU A 222 -14.36 9.29 -13.26
CA GLU A 222 -14.80 9.55 -14.64
C GLU A 222 -15.27 8.30 -15.40
N GLN A 223 -14.77 7.12 -15.03
CA GLN A 223 -15.14 5.83 -15.63
C GLN A 223 -16.27 5.12 -14.86
N THR A 224 -16.69 5.67 -13.72
CA THR A 224 -17.72 5.06 -12.88
C THR A 224 -19.10 5.29 -13.50
N ALA A 225 -19.95 4.26 -13.49
CA ALA A 225 -21.32 4.36 -13.98
C ALA A 225 -22.09 5.47 -13.23
N PRO A 226 -22.96 6.26 -13.90
CA PRO A 226 -23.63 7.41 -13.29
C PRO A 226 -24.38 7.09 -11.99
N GLU A 227 -25.01 5.92 -11.92
CA GLU A 227 -25.77 5.46 -10.75
C GLU A 227 -24.85 5.25 -9.54
N LEU A 228 -23.68 4.65 -9.73
CA LEU A 228 -22.71 4.44 -8.65
C LEU A 228 -21.96 5.73 -8.30
N ALA A 229 -21.74 6.60 -9.29
CA ALA A 229 -21.14 7.91 -9.04
C ALA A 229 -22.05 8.76 -8.14
N ALA A 230 -23.38 8.68 -8.30
CA ALA A 230 -24.32 9.34 -7.40
C ALA A 230 -24.19 8.84 -5.96
N ASP A 231 -24.09 7.52 -5.75
CA ASP A 231 -23.88 6.95 -4.40
C ASP A 231 -22.54 7.41 -3.78
N ILE A 232 -21.49 7.53 -4.60
CA ILE A 232 -20.16 7.99 -4.17
C ILE A 232 -20.16 9.49 -3.83
N VAL A 233 -21.03 10.29 -4.43
CA VAL A 233 -21.21 11.70 -4.03
C VAL A 233 -21.67 11.82 -2.58
N ASP A 234 -22.56 10.91 -2.16
CA ASP A 234 -23.10 10.90 -0.80
C ASP A 234 -22.16 10.26 0.21
N THR A 235 -21.50 9.16 -0.17
CA THR A 235 -20.63 8.38 0.73
C THR A 235 -19.17 8.86 0.76
N GLY A 236 -18.70 9.48 -0.31
CA GLY A 236 -17.33 9.97 -0.47
C GLY A 236 -16.30 8.88 -0.77
N ILE A 237 -15.03 9.25 -0.58
CA ILE A 237 -13.86 8.39 -0.77
C ILE A 237 -13.40 7.85 0.58
N PHE A 238 -13.16 6.54 0.66
CA PHE A 238 -12.52 5.92 1.82
C PHE A 238 -11.05 5.63 1.54
N LEU A 239 -10.16 6.22 2.33
CA LEU A 239 -8.71 6.10 2.19
C LEU A 239 -8.14 5.10 3.20
N THR A 240 -7.43 4.08 2.70
CA THR A 240 -6.77 3.04 3.48
C THR A 240 -5.29 2.90 3.11
N GLY A 241 -4.60 2.01 3.82
CA GLY A 241 -3.19 1.71 3.57
C GLY A 241 -2.26 2.65 4.32
N GLY A 242 -0.97 2.28 4.37
CA GLY A 242 0.02 3.06 5.11
C GLY A 242 0.21 4.48 4.57
N GLY A 243 0.03 4.68 3.26
CA GLY A 243 0.10 5.98 2.62
C GLY A 243 -1.06 6.90 2.93
N ALA A 244 -2.20 6.38 3.43
CA ALA A 244 -3.32 7.21 3.90
C ALA A 244 -2.91 8.17 5.02
N MET A 245 -1.87 7.82 5.79
CA MET A 245 -1.35 8.61 6.90
C MET A 245 -0.42 9.75 6.44
N LEU A 246 -0.15 9.89 5.14
CA LEU A 246 0.59 11.04 4.63
C LEU A 246 -0.21 12.31 4.91
N HIS A 247 0.39 13.25 5.63
CA HIS A 247 -0.29 14.45 6.10
C HIS A 247 -0.93 15.22 4.94
N ARG A 248 -2.24 15.51 5.04
CA ARG A 248 -3.07 16.25 4.07
C ARG A 248 -3.37 15.52 2.75
N LEU A 249 -3.14 14.20 2.67
CA LEU A 249 -3.51 13.44 1.46
C LEU A 249 -5.03 13.45 1.23
N ASP A 250 -5.80 13.33 2.30
CA ASP A 250 -7.25 13.45 2.27
C ASP A 250 -7.72 14.84 1.80
N GLU A 251 -7.07 15.91 2.24
CA GLU A 251 -7.37 17.28 1.81
C GLU A 251 -7.12 17.50 0.32
N VAL A 252 -6.00 16.99 -0.20
CA VAL A 252 -5.66 17.11 -1.62
C VAL A 252 -6.66 16.34 -2.48
N LEU A 253 -7.02 15.12 -2.06
CA LEU A 253 -8.05 14.32 -2.74
C LEU A 253 -9.42 15.01 -2.69
N ARG A 254 -9.81 15.55 -1.53
CA ARG A 254 -11.07 16.29 -1.33
C ARG A 254 -11.14 17.50 -2.25
N LYS A 255 -10.05 18.28 -2.32
CA LYS A 255 -9.96 19.46 -3.18
C LYS A 255 -10.01 19.10 -4.67
N ALA A 256 -9.35 18.02 -5.07
CA ALA A 256 -9.26 17.62 -6.46
C ALA A 256 -10.54 16.97 -7.00
N THR A 257 -11.28 16.26 -6.15
CA THR A 257 -12.48 15.50 -6.54
C THR A 257 -13.79 16.21 -6.19
N GLY A 258 -13.76 17.12 -5.21
CA GLY A 258 -14.97 17.75 -4.65
C GLY A 258 -15.76 16.83 -3.71
N LEU A 259 -15.26 15.62 -3.44
CA LEU A 259 -15.93 14.61 -2.62
C LEU A 259 -15.43 14.62 -1.18
N PRO A 260 -16.27 14.26 -0.19
CA PRO A 260 -15.79 13.92 1.14
C PRO A 260 -14.72 12.83 1.07
N VAL A 261 -13.70 12.93 1.94
CA VAL A 261 -12.65 11.92 2.05
C VAL A 261 -12.52 11.55 3.51
N THR A 262 -12.69 10.27 3.79
CA THR A 262 -12.62 9.66 5.12
C THR A 262 -11.43 8.73 5.17
N ILE A 263 -10.53 8.91 6.14
CA ILE A 263 -9.46 7.95 6.40
C ILE A 263 -10.05 6.86 7.29
N ALA A 264 -9.84 5.59 6.95
CA ALA A 264 -10.27 4.47 7.78
C ALA A 264 -9.63 4.55 9.18
N ASP A 265 -10.32 4.05 10.21
CA ASP A 265 -9.86 4.14 11.60
C ASP A 265 -8.48 3.50 11.81
N ASP A 266 -8.28 2.30 11.26
CA ASP A 266 -7.00 1.57 11.26
C ASP A 266 -6.52 1.30 9.82
N PRO A 267 -6.01 2.31 9.11
CA PRO A 267 -5.77 2.21 7.67
C PRO A 267 -4.66 1.20 7.33
N LEU A 268 -3.71 1.00 8.24
CA LEU A 268 -2.62 0.01 8.11
C LEU A 268 -3.11 -1.44 8.13
N THR A 269 -4.26 -1.72 8.77
CA THR A 269 -4.73 -3.10 8.98
C THR A 269 -6.00 -3.44 8.21
N CYS A 270 -6.58 -2.49 7.47
CA CYS A 270 -7.81 -2.72 6.70
C CYS A 270 -7.71 -3.98 5.83
N VAL A 271 -6.69 -4.11 4.98
CA VAL A 271 -6.53 -5.28 4.10
C VAL A 271 -6.47 -6.61 4.87
N VAL A 272 -5.69 -6.68 5.95
CA VAL A 272 -5.55 -7.93 6.72
C VAL A 272 -6.81 -8.24 7.54
N GLN A 273 -7.50 -7.22 8.07
CA GLN A 273 -8.77 -7.38 8.77
C GLN A 273 -9.86 -7.84 7.81
N GLY A 274 -9.98 -7.23 6.64
CA GLY A 274 -10.95 -7.64 5.63
C GLY A 274 -10.69 -9.05 5.10
N THR A 275 -9.42 -9.39 4.85
CA THR A 275 -9.03 -10.76 4.49
C THR A 275 -9.40 -11.77 5.58
N GLY A 276 -9.17 -11.42 6.85
CA GLY A 276 -9.55 -12.24 8.01
C GLY A 276 -11.06 -12.46 8.12
N ARG A 277 -11.86 -11.39 7.94
CA ARG A 277 -13.32 -11.47 7.96
C ARG A 277 -13.87 -12.40 6.88
N VAL A 278 -13.27 -12.39 5.69
CA VAL A 278 -13.66 -13.31 4.60
C VAL A 278 -13.39 -14.77 4.97
N LEU A 279 -12.32 -15.05 5.72
CA LEU A 279 -12.03 -16.39 6.23
C LEU A 279 -13.03 -16.82 7.32
N GLU A 280 -13.47 -15.90 8.18
CA GLU A 280 -14.40 -16.17 9.28
C GLU A 280 -15.87 -16.25 8.86
N GLU A 281 -16.26 -15.55 7.79
CA GLU A 281 -17.64 -15.45 7.29
C GLU A 281 -17.83 -16.03 5.87
N PRO A 282 -17.43 -17.29 5.61
CA PRO A 282 -17.37 -17.85 4.25
C PRO A 282 -18.76 -18.14 3.64
N ARG A 283 -19.86 -17.92 4.36
CA ARG A 283 -21.23 -18.03 3.80
C ARG A 283 -21.70 -16.72 3.18
N THR A 284 -21.30 -15.60 3.77
CA THR A 284 -21.72 -14.24 3.35
C THR A 284 -20.77 -13.68 2.31
N LEU A 285 -19.46 -13.96 2.46
CA LEU A 285 -18.42 -13.34 1.66
C LEU A 285 -17.77 -14.31 0.66
N LYS A 286 -18.25 -15.54 0.50
CA LYS A 286 -17.63 -16.52 -0.43
C LYS A 286 -17.53 -16.02 -1.86
N GLN A 287 -18.50 -15.20 -2.28
CA GLN A 287 -18.60 -14.67 -3.63
C GLN A 287 -17.48 -13.67 -3.98
N VAL A 288 -16.73 -13.19 -2.98
CA VAL A 288 -15.63 -12.23 -3.17
C VAL A 288 -14.26 -12.90 -3.37
N LEU A 289 -14.20 -14.24 -3.33
CA LEU A 289 -12.96 -14.99 -3.46
C LEU A 289 -12.77 -15.58 -4.86
N ASP A 290 -11.56 -15.43 -5.37
CA ASP A 290 -11.10 -16.19 -6.52
C ASP A 290 -10.48 -17.52 -6.05
N GLY A 291 -11.10 -18.62 -6.46
CA GLY A 291 -10.66 -20.00 -6.16
C GLY A 291 -11.62 -20.79 -5.27
N ASN A 292 -11.57 -22.12 -5.40
CA ASN A 292 -12.45 -23.02 -4.66
C ASN A 292 -11.90 -23.31 -3.25
N LEU A 293 -12.30 -22.52 -2.25
CA LEU A 293 -12.21 -22.93 -0.84
C LEU A 293 -13.31 -23.94 -0.45
N GLY A 294 -14.14 -24.39 -1.40
CA GLY A 294 -15.17 -25.43 -1.22
C GLY A 294 -14.61 -26.81 -0.91
#